data_AF-A0A1A3SJZ6-F1
#
_entry.id   AF-A0A1A3SJZ6-F1
#
_cell.length_a   1.000
_cell.length_b   1.000
_cell.length_c   1.000
_cell.angle_alpha   90.00
_cell.angle_beta   90.00
_cell.angle_gamma   90.00
#
_symmetry.space_group_name_H-M   'P 1'
#
loop_
_entity.id
_entity.type
_entity.pdbx_description
1 polymer ?
#
loop_
_entity_poly.entity_id
_entity_poly.type
_entity_poly.pdbx_seq_one_letter_code
_entity_poly.pdbx_strand_id
1 'polypeptide(L)'
;MPRTDENGRQLKALLDYLLDGDVDAKDIYDALGVSSSTYYRRIKEAGYPDAEELRRVADRFGLSYPDLQVRFGLMSHEEVQSYVEATGVALATAETKRVRPPKLSEMKPRLDAPPL
;
A
#
# COMPACT_ATOMS: atom_id res chain seq x y z
N MET A 1 -5.59 -0.57 -23.79
CA MET A 1 -4.47 0.06 -23.06
C MET A 1 -4.52 -0.38 -21.60
N PRO A 2 -3.38 -0.44 -20.87
CA PRO A 2 -3.41 -0.69 -19.43
C PRO A 2 -4.21 0.41 -18.73
N ARG A 3 -4.79 0.09 -17.56
CA ARG A 3 -5.44 1.06 -16.69
C ARG A 3 -4.38 2.01 -16.14
N THR A 4 -4.78 3.27 -16.01
CA THR A 4 -3.99 4.33 -15.41
C THR A 4 -4.78 4.95 -14.27
N ASP A 5 -4.05 5.52 -13.33
CA ASP A 5 -4.58 6.38 -12.28
C ASP A 5 -5.28 7.62 -12.86
N GLU A 6 -5.98 8.38 -12.02
CA GLU A 6 -6.62 9.67 -12.34
C GLU A 6 -5.67 10.67 -13.03
N ASN A 7 -4.36 10.57 -12.75
CA ASN A 7 -3.32 11.40 -13.34
C ASN A 7 -2.68 10.81 -14.61
N GLY A 8 -3.24 9.73 -15.18
CA GLY A 8 -2.67 9.01 -16.33
C GLY A 8 -1.42 8.18 -15.99
N ARG A 9 -1.13 7.94 -14.70
CA ARG A 9 0.05 7.19 -14.25
C ARG A 9 -0.21 5.69 -14.24
N GLN A 10 0.78 4.91 -14.67
CA GLN A 10 0.75 3.45 -14.49
C GLN A 10 1.10 3.07 -13.05
N LEU A 11 0.82 1.82 -12.65
CA LEU A 11 1.04 1.33 -11.29
C LEU A 11 2.42 1.66 -10.74
N LYS A 12 3.51 1.35 -11.48
CA LYS A 12 4.86 1.67 -11.00
C LYS A 12 5.03 3.16 -10.69
N ALA A 13 4.62 4.04 -11.60
CA ALA A 13 4.78 5.48 -11.42
C ALA A 13 3.91 6.03 -10.28
N LEU A 14 2.75 5.42 -10.02
CA LEU A 14 1.94 5.74 -8.84
C LEU A 14 2.65 5.28 -7.56
N LEU A 15 3.18 4.07 -7.54
CA LEU A 15 3.92 3.55 -6.37
C LEU A 15 5.17 4.38 -6.11
N ASP A 16 5.95 4.71 -7.14
CA ASP A 16 7.10 5.63 -7.04
C ASP A 16 6.65 6.97 -6.42
N TYR A 17 5.48 7.50 -6.80
CA TYR A 17 4.98 8.74 -6.21
C TYR A 17 4.54 8.60 -4.74
N LEU A 18 3.84 7.51 -4.40
CA LEU A 18 3.35 7.27 -3.04
C LEU A 18 4.46 6.91 -2.05
N LEU A 19 5.58 6.41 -2.57
CA LEU A 19 6.71 5.89 -1.79
C LEU A 19 8.00 6.69 -2.03
N ASP A 20 7.88 7.96 -2.44
CA ASP A 20 8.99 8.92 -2.60
C ASP A 20 10.14 8.46 -3.54
N GLY A 21 9.83 7.62 -4.53
CA GLY A 21 10.72 7.24 -5.62
C GLY A 21 11.54 5.97 -5.40
N ASP A 22 11.25 5.19 -4.34
CA ASP A 22 12.08 4.06 -3.91
C ASP A 22 11.63 2.69 -4.46
N VAL A 23 10.71 2.63 -5.44
CA VAL A 23 10.11 1.35 -5.84
C VAL A 23 10.83 0.72 -7.03
N ASP A 24 11.53 -0.39 -6.76
CA ASP A 24 12.08 -1.24 -7.80
C ASP A 24 10.96 -2.02 -8.51
N ALA A 25 11.08 -2.20 -9.82
CA ALA A 25 10.21 -3.11 -10.57
C ALA A 25 10.25 -4.54 -9.99
N LYS A 26 11.39 -4.92 -9.41
CA LYS A 26 11.57 -6.17 -8.68
C LYS A 26 10.62 -6.32 -7.51
N ASP A 27 10.47 -5.30 -6.69
CA ASP A 27 9.56 -5.37 -5.56
C ASP A 27 8.10 -5.52 -6.01
N ILE A 28 7.76 -4.96 -7.17
CA ILE A 28 6.43 -5.10 -7.76
C ILE A 28 6.19 -6.53 -8.25
N TYR A 29 7.05 -7.09 -9.10
CA TYR A 29 6.81 -8.46 -9.60
C TYR A 29 6.98 -9.53 -8.52
N ASP A 30 7.82 -9.29 -7.52
CA ASP A 30 7.91 -10.12 -6.31
C ASP A 30 6.59 -10.04 -5.51
N ALA A 31 5.99 -8.85 -5.35
CA ALA A 31 4.67 -8.70 -4.71
C ALA A 31 3.58 -9.46 -5.47
N LEU A 32 3.60 -9.37 -6.79
CA LEU A 32 2.63 -10.03 -7.65
C LEU A 32 2.82 -11.56 -7.68
N GLY A 33 3.98 -12.07 -7.26
CA GLY A 33 4.33 -13.48 -7.30
C GLY A 33 4.53 -13.99 -8.73
N VAL A 34 5.02 -13.15 -9.63
CA VAL A 34 5.23 -13.48 -11.05
C VAL A 34 6.68 -13.28 -11.46
N SER A 35 7.10 -13.94 -12.53
CA SER A 35 8.43 -13.71 -13.09
C SER A 35 8.55 -12.31 -13.70
N SER A 36 9.77 -11.79 -13.78
CA SER A 36 10.08 -10.53 -14.49
C SER A 36 9.54 -10.53 -15.93
N SER A 37 9.71 -11.63 -16.68
CA SER A 37 9.19 -11.76 -18.04
C SER A 37 7.66 -11.67 -18.10
N THR A 38 6.97 -12.31 -17.16
CA THR A 38 5.51 -12.24 -17.06
C THR A 38 5.06 -10.82 -16.74
N TYR A 39 5.73 -10.16 -15.79
CA TYR A 39 5.44 -8.79 -15.39
C TYR A 39 5.53 -7.81 -16.57
N TYR A 40 6.66 -7.78 -17.28
CA TYR A 40 6.85 -6.85 -18.40
C TYR A 40 5.91 -7.10 -19.58
N ARG A 41 5.38 -8.33 -19.72
CA ARG A 41 4.28 -8.61 -20.65
C ARG A 41 2.96 -8.05 -20.11
N ARG A 42 2.65 -8.35 -18.84
CA ARG A 42 1.40 -8.02 -18.17
C ARG A 42 1.14 -6.51 -18.10
N ILE A 43 2.16 -5.70 -17.82
CA ILE A 43 2.01 -4.23 -17.77
C ILE A 43 1.57 -3.58 -19.09
N LYS A 44 1.68 -4.30 -20.22
CA LYS A 44 1.24 -3.86 -21.55
C LYS A 44 -0.14 -4.36 -21.91
N GLU A 45 -0.66 -5.35 -21.17
CA GLU A 45 -1.96 -5.96 -21.43
C GLU A 45 -3.10 -5.03 -21.01
N ALA A 46 -4.23 -5.16 -21.71
CA ALA A 46 -5.43 -4.43 -21.31
C ALA A 46 -5.95 -5.00 -19.97
N GLY A 47 -6.34 -4.11 -19.07
CA GLY A 47 -6.89 -4.51 -17.77
C GLY A 47 -5.86 -4.64 -16.65
N TYR A 48 -4.56 -4.47 -16.92
CA TYR A 48 -3.56 -4.28 -15.87
C TYR A 48 -3.59 -2.83 -15.34
N PRO A 49 -3.54 -2.59 -14.03
CA PRO A 49 -3.68 -3.58 -12.97
C PRO A 49 -5.14 -4.01 -12.73
N ASP A 50 -5.32 -5.25 -12.30
CA ASP A 50 -6.59 -5.78 -11.80
C ASP A 50 -6.70 -5.73 -10.27
N ALA A 51 -7.86 -6.07 -9.73
CA ALA A 51 -8.14 -5.97 -8.29
C ALA A 51 -7.22 -6.88 -7.45
N GLU A 52 -6.91 -8.10 -7.92
CA GLU A 52 -6.06 -9.02 -7.19
C GLU A 52 -4.59 -8.58 -7.22
N GLU A 53 -4.14 -8.05 -8.35
CA GLU A 53 -2.82 -7.44 -8.49
C GLU A 53 -2.66 -6.24 -7.55
N LEU A 54 -3.68 -5.35 -7.48
CA LEU A 54 -3.67 -4.23 -6.53
C LEU A 54 -3.70 -4.70 -5.08
N ARG A 55 -4.44 -5.76 -4.75
CA ARG A 55 -4.47 -6.33 -3.39
C ARG A 55 -3.09 -6.80 -2.95
N ARG A 56 -2.40 -7.57 -3.78
CA ARG A 56 -1.05 -8.07 -3.49
C ARG A 56 -0.03 -6.95 -3.32
N VAL A 57 -0.11 -5.93 -4.18
CA VAL A 57 0.75 -4.75 -4.09
C VAL A 57 0.42 -3.94 -2.83
N ALA A 58 -0.86 -3.72 -2.52
CA ALA A 58 -1.27 -3.05 -1.30
C ALA A 58 -0.73 -3.75 -0.05
N ASP A 59 -0.88 -5.07 0.03
CA ASP A 59 -0.38 -5.89 1.14
C ASP A 59 1.14 -5.82 1.27
N ARG A 60 1.88 -5.84 0.15
CA ARG A 60 3.35 -5.78 0.14
C ARG A 60 3.90 -4.43 0.60
N PHE A 61 3.32 -3.34 0.11
CA PHE A 61 3.81 -1.98 0.35
C PHE A 61 3.12 -1.28 1.53
N GLY A 62 2.17 -1.95 2.19
CA GLY A 62 1.41 -1.38 3.30
C GLY A 62 0.50 -0.21 2.88
N LEU A 63 -0.03 -0.27 1.65
CA LEU A 63 -0.92 0.75 1.10
C LEU A 63 -2.39 0.39 1.33
N SER A 64 -3.27 1.38 1.25
CA SER A 64 -4.71 1.17 1.34
C SER A 64 -5.23 0.52 0.05
N TYR A 65 -5.69 -0.72 0.13
CA TYR A 65 -6.29 -1.42 -1.00
C TYR A 65 -7.51 -0.68 -1.59
N PRO A 66 -8.49 -0.20 -0.79
CA PRO A 66 -9.59 0.61 -1.31
C PRO A 66 -9.12 1.89 -2.03
N ASP A 67 -8.09 2.55 -1.52
CA ASP A 67 -7.54 3.76 -2.16
C ASP A 67 -6.97 3.45 -3.55
N LEU A 68 -6.22 2.35 -3.69
CA LEU A 68 -5.70 1.91 -4.99
C LEU A 68 -6.83 1.53 -5.96
N GLN A 69 -7.87 0.84 -5.48
CA GLN A 69 -9.02 0.49 -6.33
C GLN A 69 -9.70 1.74 -6.88
N VAL A 70 -9.86 2.77 -6.06
CA VAL A 70 -10.48 4.03 -6.47
C VAL A 70 -9.63 4.78 -7.49
N ARG A 71 -8.34 4.92 -7.21
CA ARG A 71 -7.36 5.55 -8.12
C ARG A 71 -7.35 4.93 -9.51
N PHE A 72 -7.36 3.59 -9.59
CA PHE A 72 -7.39 2.87 -10.88
C PHE A 72 -8.80 2.71 -11.47
N GLY A 73 -9.82 3.33 -10.87
CA GLY A 73 -11.20 3.28 -11.37
C GLY A 73 -11.83 1.89 -11.33
N LEU A 74 -11.34 1.01 -10.45
CA LEU A 74 -11.96 -0.29 -10.17
C LEU A 74 -13.15 -0.17 -9.21
N MET A 75 -13.20 0.93 -8.48
CA MET A 75 -14.26 1.27 -7.52
C MET A 75 -14.40 2.79 -7.47
N SER A 76 -15.57 3.30 -7.14
CA SER A 76 -15.79 4.73 -6.89
C SER A 76 -15.72 5.06 -5.40
N HIS A 77 -15.47 6.33 -5.07
CA HIS A 77 -15.53 6.81 -3.69
C HIS A 77 -16.89 6.56 -3.05
N GLU A 78 -17.98 6.72 -3.83
CA GLU A 78 -19.35 6.47 -3.37
C GLU A 78 -19.59 4.99 -3.07
N GLU A 79 -19.05 4.08 -3.88
CA GLU A 79 -19.11 2.63 -3.61
C GLU A 79 -18.33 2.26 -2.35
N VAL A 80 -17.16 2.87 -2.12
CA VAL A 80 -16.39 2.62 -0.89
C VAL A 80 -17.16 3.11 0.33
N GLN A 81 -17.74 4.31 0.26
CA GLN A 81 -18.57 4.86 1.33
C GLN A 81 -19.79 3.98 1.60
N SER A 82 -20.52 3.61 0.55
CA SER A 82 -21.69 2.72 0.65
C SER A 82 -21.32 1.36 1.26
N TYR A 83 -20.17 0.80 0.88
CA TYR A 83 -19.68 -0.44 1.47
C TYR A 83 -19.36 -0.29 2.96
N VAL A 84 -18.66 0.78 3.36
CA VAL A 84 -18.30 1.05 4.76
C VAL A 84 -19.55 1.34 5.60
N GLU A 85 -20.53 2.07 5.07
CA GLU A 85 -21.80 2.34 5.75
C GLU A 85 -22.63 1.06 5.90
N ALA A 86 -22.70 0.22 4.86
CA ALA A 86 -23.39 -1.06 4.91
C ALA A 86 -22.71 -2.06 5.86
N THR A 87 -21.37 -2.01 5.97
CA THR A 87 -20.60 -2.81 6.93
C THR A 87 -20.44 -2.16 8.30
N GLY A 88 -20.97 -0.93 8.48
CA GLY A 88 -20.81 -0.02 9.62
C GLY A 88 -21.39 -0.49 10.95
N VAL A 89 -21.68 -1.79 11.10
CA VAL A 89 -22.04 -2.43 12.37
C VAL A 89 -20.94 -3.39 12.87
N ALA A 90 -19.94 -3.77 12.05
CA ALA A 90 -19.01 -4.87 12.40
C ALA A 90 -17.53 -4.48 12.62
N LEU A 91 -17.04 -3.33 12.13
CA LEU A 91 -15.62 -2.95 12.26
C LEU A 91 -15.44 -1.64 13.04
N ALA A 92 -15.69 -1.67 14.35
CA ALA A 92 -15.14 -0.66 15.23
C ALA A 92 -13.61 -0.85 15.33
N THR A 93 -12.88 0.09 14.71
CA THR A 93 -11.51 0.54 15.04
C THR A 93 -10.36 -0.47 14.99
N ALA A 94 -9.60 -0.43 13.90
CA ALA A 94 -8.15 -0.62 13.96
C ALA A 94 -7.48 0.73 13.69
N GLU A 95 -7.59 1.66 14.64
CA GLU A 95 -6.72 2.84 14.67
C GLU A 95 -5.29 2.36 14.91
N THR A 96 -4.42 2.46 13.90
CA THR A 96 -2.98 2.24 14.02
C THR A 96 -2.41 3.33 14.92
N LYS A 97 -2.51 3.12 16.23
CA LYS A 97 -1.93 3.99 17.26
C LYS A 97 -0.41 3.94 17.08
N ARG A 98 0.15 4.89 16.33
CA ARG A 98 1.59 5.17 16.29
C ARG A 98 2.03 5.47 17.73
N VAL A 99 2.63 4.47 18.39
CA VAL A 99 3.21 4.64 19.72
C VAL A 99 4.37 5.61 19.55
N ARG A 100 4.18 6.85 20.02
CA ARG A 100 5.24 7.84 20.08
C ARG A 100 6.37 7.26 20.95
N PRO A 101 7.63 7.25 20.51
CA PRO A 101 8.72 6.81 21.35
C PRO A 101 8.79 7.69 22.61
N PRO A 102 8.98 7.10 23.80
CA PRO A 102 9.06 7.85 25.06
C PRO A 102 10.22 8.86 25.00
N LYS A 103 10.01 10.04 25.60
CA LYS A 103 11.00 11.12 25.61
C LYS A 103 12.24 10.69 26.38
N LEU A 104 13.42 11.09 25.90
CA LEU A 104 14.74 10.87 26.53
C LEU A 104 14.78 11.23 28.02
N SER A 105 13.96 12.19 28.47
CA SER A 105 13.83 12.61 29.87
C SER A 105 13.23 11.56 30.81
N GLU A 106 12.62 10.50 30.27
CA GLU A 106 12.05 9.39 31.04
C GLU A 106 12.98 8.16 31.11
N MET A 107 14.12 8.20 30.41
CA MET A 107 15.10 7.12 30.42
C MET A 107 15.91 7.15 31.73
N LYS A 108 15.63 6.21 32.64
CA LYS A 108 16.45 6.00 33.83
C LYS A 108 17.80 5.34 33.45
N PRO A 109 18.94 5.87 33.93
CA PRO A 109 20.24 5.22 33.77
C PRO A 109 20.20 3.81 34.37
N ARG A 110 20.75 2.84 33.64
CA ARG A 110 20.90 1.47 34.15
C ARG A 110 21.89 1.50 35.31
N LEU A 111 21.43 1.05 36.48
CA LEU A 111 22.23 0.94 37.71
C LEU A 111 23.26 -0.21 37.68
N ASP A 112 23.26 -0.99 36.60
CA ASP A 112 24.11 -2.18 36.41
C ASP A 112 25.37 -1.89 35.58
N ALA A 113 25.83 -0.64 35.57
CA ALA A 113 27.10 -0.29 34.95
C ALA A 113 28.25 -0.61 35.91
N PRO A 114 29.18 -1.53 35.57
CA PRO A 114 30.34 -1.80 36.40
C PRO A 114 31.24 -0.54 36.47
N PRO A 115 31.77 -0.19 37.65
CA PRO A 115 32.64 0.96 37.81
C PRO A 115 33.98 0.75 37.08
N LEU A 116 34.52 1.83 36.49
CA LEU A 116 35.88 1.89 35.93
C LEU A 116 36.94 1.87 37.05
#